data_AF-A0A9E1DVX8-F1
#
_entry.id   AF-A0A9E1DVX8-F1
#
_cell.length_a   1.000
_cell.length_b   1.000
_cell.length_c   1.000
_cell.angle_alpha   90.00
_cell.angle_beta   90.00
_cell.angle_gamma   90.00
#
_symmetry.space_group_name_H-M   'P 1'
#
loop_
_entity.id
_entity.type
_entity.pdbx_description
1 polymer ?
#
loop_
_entity_poly.entity_id
_entity_poly.type
_entity_poly.pdbx_seq_one_letter_code
_entity_poly.pdbx_strand_id
1 'polypeptide(L)'
;MTKINNPMEIFKLLNGSNCRACNEKTCMAFAVAVFKERRTLDQCPYIDAETLARYGGATEKPDTIDEYMESAVENLKRQIPETDLSEAARRIGGDFDGRKLTLRVMGKPFSVDPQGSLSADIHINAWLAVPLLNYVRHSKGVPVSGNWITFRELKGGPERLNHFQRTCETPLKQIADAYPELFSDMLEIFAGRRTEHSHINSDISVVLHPLPLLPVMFCYWEPEEGMGSSLHIYFDQTADQNLDTESIYNLLTGMVKMFAKIARRNRSE
;
A
#
# COMPACT_ATOMS: atom_id res chain seq x y z
N MET A 1 -19.79 1.80 -23.49
CA MET A 1 -20.74 1.26 -22.50
C MET A 1 -20.85 2.26 -21.36
N THR A 2 -22.06 2.58 -20.90
CA THR A 2 -22.23 3.57 -19.81
C THR A 2 -21.78 2.94 -18.49
N LYS A 3 -20.76 3.49 -17.85
CA LYS A 3 -20.18 2.97 -16.61
C LYS A 3 -21.06 3.33 -15.41
N ILE A 4 -21.38 2.34 -14.56
CA ILE A 4 -22.06 2.55 -13.28
C ILE A 4 -21.00 2.67 -12.19
N ASN A 5 -20.91 3.81 -11.51
CA ASN A 5 -19.85 4.08 -10.52
C ASN A 5 -20.36 4.10 -9.07
N ASN A 6 -21.67 3.99 -8.83
CA ASN A 6 -22.22 3.99 -7.48
C ASN A 6 -23.59 3.27 -7.40
N PRO A 7 -24.02 2.83 -6.19
CA PRO A 7 -25.33 2.20 -5.99
C PRO A 7 -26.54 3.10 -6.34
N MET A 8 -26.38 4.42 -6.31
CA MET A 8 -27.47 5.36 -6.61
C MET A 8 -27.83 5.34 -8.10
N GLU A 9 -26.86 5.16 -8.98
CA GLU A 9 -27.06 4.99 -10.41
C GLU A 9 -27.86 3.71 -10.71
N ILE A 10 -27.57 2.60 -10.01
CA ILE A 10 -28.36 1.37 -10.11
C ILE A 10 -29.78 1.61 -9.60
N PHE A 11 -29.94 2.29 -8.47
CA PHE A 11 -31.26 2.59 -7.90
C PHE A 11 -32.16 3.37 -8.87
N LYS A 12 -31.59 4.32 -9.63
CA LYS A 12 -32.32 5.08 -10.66
C LYS A 12 -32.83 4.23 -11.83
N LEU A 13 -32.25 3.05 -12.05
CA LEU A 13 -32.71 2.09 -13.05
C LEU A 13 -33.90 1.24 -12.56
N LEU A 14 -34.17 1.24 -11.26
CA LEU A 14 -35.25 0.45 -10.66
C LEU A 14 -36.54 1.26 -10.59
N ASN A 15 -37.67 0.57 -10.54
CA ASN A 15 -38.99 1.20 -10.42
C ASN A 15 -39.31 1.79 -9.03
N GLY A 16 -38.37 1.73 -8.07
CA GLY A 16 -38.52 2.29 -6.71
C GLY A 16 -39.62 1.66 -5.84
N SER A 17 -40.24 0.56 -6.27
CA SER A 17 -41.46 0.01 -5.65
C SER A 17 -41.25 -0.59 -4.26
N ASN A 18 -40.02 -0.97 -3.89
CA ASN A 18 -39.70 -1.71 -2.67
C ASN A 18 -40.55 -2.98 -2.46
N CYS A 19 -40.99 -3.60 -3.57
CA CYS A 19 -41.91 -4.75 -3.57
C CYS A 19 -41.36 -6.03 -2.95
N ARG A 20 -40.04 -6.13 -2.72
CA ARG A 20 -39.32 -7.29 -2.19
C ARG A 20 -39.37 -8.56 -3.05
N ALA A 21 -39.84 -8.48 -4.30
CA ALA A 21 -39.90 -9.63 -5.21
C ALA A 21 -38.51 -10.21 -5.55
N CYS A 22 -37.44 -9.41 -5.40
CA CYS A 22 -36.05 -9.84 -5.52
C CYS A 22 -35.42 -10.32 -4.19
N ASN A 23 -36.21 -10.58 -3.14
CA ASN A 23 -35.73 -10.98 -1.81
C ASN A 23 -34.82 -9.97 -1.08
N GLU A 24 -34.90 -8.68 -1.43
CA GLU A 24 -34.23 -7.59 -0.70
C GLU A 24 -35.23 -6.68 0.01
N LYS A 25 -34.82 -6.08 1.12
CA LYS A 25 -35.71 -5.27 1.98
C LYS A 25 -36.24 -4.01 1.27
N THR A 26 -35.44 -3.41 0.39
CA THR A 26 -35.74 -2.20 -0.39
C THR A 26 -35.04 -2.27 -1.74
N CYS A 27 -35.50 -1.47 -2.71
CA CYS A 27 -34.81 -1.29 -4.00
C CYS A 27 -33.41 -0.70 -3.81
N MET A 28 -33.18 0.12 -2.78
CA MET A 28 -31.84 0.61 -2.44
C MET A 28 -30.94 -0.52 -1.89
N ALA A 29 -31.47 -1.41 -1.05
CA ALA A 29 -30.74 -2.59 -0.59
C ALA A 29 -30.37 -3.52 -1.77
N PHE A 30 -31.30 -3.71 -2.71
CA PHE A 30 -31.05 -4.41 -3.96
C PHE A 30 -29.98 -3.72 -4.81
N ALA A 31 -30.06 -2.40 -5.00
CA ALA A 31 -29.06 -1.64 -5.74
C ALA A 31 -27.65 -1.75 -5.13
N VAL A 32 -27.53 -1.73 -3.79
CA VAL A 32 -26.27 -1.99 -3.09
C VAL A 32 -25.83 -3.44 -3.25
N ALA A 33 -26.75 -4.41 -3.22
CA ALA A 33 -26.43 -5.82 -3.41
C ALA A 33 -25.93 -6.12 -4.83
N VAL A 34 -26.53 -5.47 -5.85
CA VAL A 34 -26.08 -5.54 -7.24
C VAL A 34 -24.73 -4.84 -7.42
N PHE A 35 -24.54 -3.65 -6.83
CA PHE A 35 -23.25 -2.95 -6.85
C PHE A 35 -22.11 -3.75 -6.16
N LYS A 36 -22.46 -4.54 -5.13
CA LYS A 36 -21.52 -5.42 -4.42
C LYS A 36 -21.45 -6.85 -5.00
N GLU A 37 -22.02 -7.07 -6.19
CA GLU A 37 -22.04 -8.37 -6.89
C GLU A 37 -22.62 -9.55 -6.09
N ARG A 38 -23.44 -9.27 -5.07
CA ARG A 38 -24.18 -10.30 -4.33
C ARG A 38 -25.42 -10.75 -5.10
N ARG A 39 -25.83 -9.97 -6.10
CA ARG A 39 -27.00 -10.16 -6.96
C ARG A 39 -26.73 -9.56 -8.34
N THR A 40 -27.52 -9.97 -9.31
CA THR A 40 -27.48 -9.46 -10.69
C THR A 40 -28.75 -8.65 -11.00
N LEU A 41 -28.66 -7.69 -11.92
CA LEU A 41 -29.75 -6.74 -12.20
C LEU A 41 -31.02 -7.43 -12.76
N ASP A 42 -30.84 -8.54 -13.47
CA ASP A 42 -31.90 -9.43 -13.98
C ASP A 42 -32.75 -10.10 -12.88
N GLN A 43 -32.28 -10.10 -11.63
CA GLN A 43 -33.05 -10.60 -10.49
C GLN A 43 -34.17 -9.63 -10.06
N CYS A 44 -34.24 -8.43 -10.63
CA CYS A 44 -35.39 -7.56 -10.47
C CYS A 44 -36.45 -7.91 -11.53
N PRO A 45 -37.64 -8.42 -11.16
CA PRO A 45 -38.67 -8.82 -12.13
C PRO A 45 -39.33 -7.64 -12.85
N TYR A 46 -39.00 -6.41 -12.45
CA TYR A 46 -39.54 -5.18 -13.02
C TYR A 46 -38.51 -4.37 -13.80
N ILE A 47 -37.30 -4.91 -14.03
CA ILE A 47 -36.33 -4.27 -14.91
C ILE A 47 -36.73 -4.50 -16.37
N ASP A 48 -36.70 -3.45 -17.19
CA ASP A 48 -37.04 -3.57 -18.61
C ASP A 48 -35.87 -4.16 -19.42
N ALA A 49 -36.21 -4.76 -20.56
CA ALA A 49 -35.24 -5.44 -21.41
C ALA A 49 -34.19 -4.50 -22.04
N GLU A 50 -34.51 -3.22 -22.23
CA GLU A 50 -33.57 -2.23 -22.78
C GLU A 50 -32.51 -1.84 -21.73
N THR A 51 -32.95 -1.60 -20.50
CA THR A 51 -32.06 -1.38 -19.34
C THR A 51 -31.20 -2.60 -19.06
N LEU A 52 -31.76 -3.81 -19.17
CA LEU A 52 -30.99 -5.04 -19.03
C LEU A 52 -29.96 -5.24 -20.16
N ALA A 53 -30.31 -4.92 -21.41
CA ALA A 53 -29.35 -4.98 -22.52
C ALA A 53 -28.22 -3.94 -22.37
N ARG A 54 -28.52 -2.78 -21.77
CA ARG A 54 -27.59 -1.67 -21.60
C ARG A 54 -26.70 -1.79 -20.36
N TYR A 55 -27.20 -2.40 -19.28
CA TYR A 55 -26.55 -2.44 -17.97
C TYR A 55 -26.50 -3.83 -17.31
N GLY A 56 -27.07 -4.86 -17.95
CA GLY A 56 -27.13 -6.24 -17.45
C GLY A 56 -25.93 -7.10 -17.84
N GLY A 57 -24.99 -6.58 -18.64
CA GLY A 57 -23.64 -7.13 -18.68
C GLY A 57 -22.97 -6.90 -17.34
N ALA A 58 -22.15 -7.86 -16.89
CA ALA A 58 -21.35 -7.74 -15.67
C ALA A 58 -20.79 -6.32 -15.58
N THR A 59 -21.12 -5.61 -14.48
CA THR A 59 -20.41 -4.39 -14.12
C THR A 59 -18.93 -4.71 -14.27
N GLU A 60 -18.23 -4.04 -15.18
CA GLU A 60 -16.77 -4.13 -15.22
C GLU A 60 -16.31 -3.93 -13.78
N LYS A 61 -15.63 -4.96 -13.25
CA LYS A 61 -15.15 -5.01 -11.87
C LYS A 61 -14.63 -3.61 -11.53
N PRO A 62 -14.98 -3.00 -10.38
CA PRO A 62 -13.99 -2.12 -9.78
C PRO A 62 -12.77 -3.02 -9.59
N ASP A 63 -11.70 -2.76 -10.36
CA ASP A 63 -10.45 -3.52 -10.24
C ASP A 63 -10.21 -3.74 -8.76
N THR A 64 -10.11 -5.01 -8.33
CA THR A 64 -9.68 -5.25 -6.95
C THR A 64 -8.38 -4.47 -6.73
N ILE A 65 -8.10 -4.02 -5.50
CA ILE A 65 -6.85 -3.26 -5.25
C ILE A 65 -5.65 -4.02 -5.85
N ASP A 66 -5.67 -5.35 -5.78
CA ASP A 66 -4.66 -6.21 -6.39
C ASP A 66 -4.65 -6.16 -7.93
N GLU A 67 -5.78 -6.27 -8.63
CA GLU A 67 -5.87 -6.11 -10.11
C GLU A 67 -5.45 -4.71 -10.59
N TYR A 68 -5.84 -3.65 -9.87
CA TYR A 68 -5.43 -2.28 -10.17
C TYR A 68 -3.91 -2.14 -10.02
N MET A 69 -3.36 -2.68 -8.93
CA MET A 69 -1.92 -2.65 -8.69
C MET A 69 -1.14 -3.49 -9.70
N GLU A 70 -1.66 -4.64 -10.14
CA GLU A 70 -1.05 -5.43 -11.22
C GLU A 70 -1.01 -4.64 -12.54
N SER A 71 -2.10 -3.98 -12.91
CA SER A 71 -2.14 -3.11 -14.10
C SER A 71 -1.16 -1.94 -13.98
N ALA A 72 -1.02 -1.36 -12.79
CA ALA A 72 -0.07 -0.28 -12.51
C ALA A 72 1.38 -0.76 -12.65
N VAL A 73 1.70 -1.98 -12.20
CA VAL A 73 3.02 -2.59 -12.41
C VAL A 73 3.32 -2.69 -13.91
N GLU A 74 2.43 -3.28 -14.70
CA GLU A 74 2.66 -3.45 -16.14
C GLU A 74 2.80 -2.11 -16.88
N ASN A 75 2.01 -1.10 -16.49
CA ASN A 75 2.13 0.25 -17.04
C ASN A 75 3.47 0.92 -16.68
N LEU A 76 3.98 0.71 -15.46
CA LEU A 76 5.27 1.26 -15.04
C LEU A 76 6.44 0.54 -15.69
N LYS A 77 6.37 -0.79 -15.86
CA LYS A 77 7.40 -1.56 -16.58
C LYS A 77 7.61 -1.04 -18.00
N ARG A 78 6.52 -0.75 -18.73
CA ARG A 78 6.57 -0.21 -20.09
C ARG A 78 7.27 1.15 -20.20
N GLN A 79 7.39 1.87 -19.08
CA GLN A 79 8.03 3.17 -19.02
C GLN A 79 9.50 3.12 -18.52
N ILE A 80 9.99 1.96 -18.08
CA ILE A 80 11.39 1.77 -17.70
C ILE A 80 12.36 1.96 -18.88
N PRO A 81 12.05 1.55 -20.13
CA PRO A 81 12.93 1.81 -21.26
C PRO A 81 13.26 3.29 -21.50
N GLU A 82 12.43 4.20 -21.01
CA GLU A 82 12.64 5.66 -21.09
C GLU A 82 13.60 6.19 -19.99
N THR A 83 14.02 5.32 -19.06
CA THR A 83 14.86 5.67 -17.91
C THR A 83 16.28 5.18 -18.14
N ASP A 84 17.26 6.08 -18.06
CA ASP A 84 18.67 5.68 -18.00
C ASP A 84 18.96 5.00 -16.65
N LEU A 85 19.04 3.67 -16.67
CA LEU A 85 19.27 2.87 -15.46
C LEU A 85 20.67 3.08 -14.85
N SER A 86 21.66 3.51 -15.63
CA SER A 86 23.00 3.81 -15.14
C SER A 86 23.04 5.14 -14.39
N GLU A 87 22.37 6.17 -14.93
CA GLU A 87 22.12 7.42 -14.19
C GLU A 87 21.26 7.16 -12.94
N ALA A 88 20.17 6.39 -13.08
CA ALA A 88 19.32 6.04 -11.95
C ALA A 88 20.11 5.35 -10.82
N ALA A 89 20.99 4.39 -11.17
CA ALA A 89 21.88 3.73 -10.21
C ALA A 89 22.68 4.74 -9.37
N ARG A 90 23.37 5.67 -10.05
CA ARG A 90 24.19 6.70 -9.39
C ARG A 90 23.34 7.62 -8.52
N ARG A 91 22.15 8.00 -9.01
CA ARG A 91 21.23 8.90 -8.30
C ARG A 91 20.64 8.31 -7.04
N ILE A 92 20.33 7.01 -7.02
CA ILE A 92 19.56 6.38 -5.92
C ILE A 92 20.36 5.36 -5.09
N GLY A 93 21.68 5.30 -5.28
CA GLY A 93 22.55 4.39 -4.53
C GLY A 93 22.42 2.91 -4.95
N GLY A 94 22.25 2.67 -6.25
CA GLY A 94 22.26 1.34 -6.86
C GLY A 94 23.52 1.04 -7.66
N ASP A 95 23.62 -0.21 -8.10
CA ASP A 95 24.70 -0.71 -8.97
C ASP A 95 24.14 -1.13 -10.32
N PHE A 96 24.76 -0.69 -11.42
CA PHE A 96 24.35 -1.07 -12.78
C PHE A 96 25.49 -1.84 -13.46
N ASP A 97 25.26 -3.11 -13.78
CA ASP A 97 26.28 -4.01 -14.35
C ASP A 97 26.33 -3.99 -15.89
N GLY A 98 25.64 -3.04 -16.52
CA GLY A 98 25.45 -2.98 -17.98
C GLY A 98 24.22 -3.76 -18.47
N ARG A 99 23.60 -4.60 -17.62
CA ARG A 99 22.41 -5.40 -17.97
C ARG A 99 21.23 -5.12 -17.07
N LYS A 100 21.45 -4.82 -15.78
CA LYS A 100 20.39 -4.53 -14.81
C LYS A 100 20.87 -3.61 -13.71
N LEU A 101 19.94 -2.80 -13.19
CA LEU A 101 20.13 -1.98 -11.99
C LEU A 101 19.79 -2.83 -10.77
N THR A 102 20.65 -2.85 -9.75
CA THR A 102 20.44 -3.55 -8.48
C THR A 102 20.43 -2.57 -7.31
N LEU A 103 19.42 -2.69 -6.45
CA LEU A 103 19.19 -1.88 -5.25
C LEU A 103 19.10 -2.77 -4.01
N ARG A 104 19.42 -2.20 -2.84
CA ARG A 104 19.10 -2.83 -1.56
C ARG A 104 17.69 -2.43 -1.15
N VAL A 105 16.80 -3.40 -1.08
CA VAL A 105 15.39 -3.25 -0.69
C VAL A 105 15.20 -4.07 0.58
N MET A 106 14.93 -3.41 1.72
CA MET A 106 14.86 -4.08 3.04
C MET A 106 16.10 -4.97 3.30
N GLY A 107 17.29 -4.48 2.92
CA GLY A 107 18.56 -5.19 3.03
C GLY A 107 18.85 -6.27 1.97
N LYS A 108 17.87 -6.67 1.16
CA LYS A 108 18.02 -7.72 0.12
C LYS A 108 18.29 -7.11 -1.27
N PRO A 109 19.08 -7.78 -2.13
CA PRO A 109 19.29 -7.31 -3.48
C PRO A 109 18.00 -7.46 -4.30
N PHE A 110 17.66 -6.41 -5.03
CA PHE A 110 16.54 -6.37 -5.94
C PHE A 110 17.01 -5.76 -7.25
N SER A 111 16.77 -6.41 -8.40
CA SER A 111 17.17 -5.90 -9.69
C SER A 111 16.01 -5.56 -10.62
N VAL A 112 16.20 -4.54 -11.45
CA VAL A 112 15.36 -4.16 -12.58
C VAL A 112 16.19 -4.12 -13.86
N ASP A 113 15.72 -4.75 -14.93
CA ASP A 113 16.37 -4.70 -16.25
C ASP A 113 15.82 -3.55 -17.12
N PRO A 114 16.44 -3.22 -18.27
CA PRO A 114 15.96 -2.18 -19.19
C PRO A 114 14.55 -2.41 -19.76
N GLN A 115 13.99 -3.61 -19.65
CA GLN A 115 12.62 -3.93 -20.05
C GLN A 115 11.62 -3.77 -18.88
N GLY A 116 12.11 -3.41 -17.69
CA GLY A 116 11.31 -3.29 -16.47
C GLY A 116 11.05 -4.61 -15.77
N SER A 117 11.69 -5.71 -16.18
CA SER A 117 11.57 -6.99 -15.49
C SER A 117 12.22 -6.89 -14.11
N LEU A 118 11.49 -7.36 -13.10
CA LEU A 118 11.90 -7.31 -11.71
C LEU A 118 12.39 -8.69 -11.27
N SER A 119 13.53 -8.74 -10.56
CA SER A 119 14.09 -9.98 -10.02
C SER A 119 14.61 -9.78 -8.60
N ALA A 120 14.31 -10.72 -7.70
CA ALA A 120 14.71 -10.69 -6.29
C ALA A 120 14.74 -12.10 -5.71
N ASP A 121 15.44 -12.26 -4.58
CA ASP A 121 15.47 -13.52 -3.82
C ASP A 121 14.15 -13.79 -3.07
N ILE A 122 13.25 -12.82 -3.04
CA ILE A 122 11.95 -12.87 -2.36
C ILE A 122 10.81 -12.66 -3.35
N HIS A 123 9.63 -13.16 -3.01
CA HIS A 123 8.44 -12.99 -3.84
C HIS A 123 8.12 -11.50 -4.03
N ILE A 124 7.99 -11.08 -5.29
CA ILE A 124 7.70 -9.70 -5.68
C ILE A 124 6.18 -9.54 -5.74
N ASN A 125 5.61 -8.78 -4.81
CA ASN A 125 4.20 -8.40 -4.86
C ASN A 125 4.05 -6.98 -5.45
N ALA A 126 2.84 -6.65 -5.89
CA ALA A 126 2.57 -5.35 -6.51
C ALA A 126 2.80 -4.18 -5.54
N TRP A 127 2.56 -4.40 -4.23
CA TRP A 127 2.82 -3.46 -3.14
C TRP A 127 4.28 -3.01 -3.04
N LEU A 128 5.23 -3.83 -3.51
CA LEU A 128 6.65 -3.48 -3.61
C LEU A 128 7.02 -3.01 -5.02
N ALA A 129 6.49 -3.65 -6.05
CA ALA A 129 6.85 -3.38 -7.44
C ALA A 129 6.50 -1.95 -7.87
N VAL A 130 5.31 -1.46 -7.53
CA VAL A 130 4.88 -0.09 -7.90
C VAL A 130 5.79 0.97 -7.25
N PRO A 131 5.99 0.98 -5.91
CA PRO A 131 6.90 1.95 -5.28
C PRO A 131 8.34 1.85 -5.80
N LEU A 132 8.85 0.65 -6.05
CA LEU A 132 10.21 0.47 -6.55
C LEU A 132 10.39 1.04 -7.96
N LEU A 133 9.45 0.76 -8.87
CA LEU A 133 9.51 1.31 -10.23
C LEU A 133 9.38 2.84 -10.21
N ASN A 134 8.47 3.39 -9.40
CA ASN A 134 8.37 4.84 -9.21
C ASN A 134 9.66 5.44 -8.63
N TYR A 135 10.30 4.77 -7.68
CA TYR A 135 11.57 5.19 -7.10
C TYR A 135 12.68 5.26 -8.15
N VAL A 136 12.82 4.20 -8.95
CA VAL A 136 13.81 4.13 -10.05
C VAL A 136 13.59 5.25 -11.05
N ARG A 137 12.34 5.53 -11.43
CA ARG A 137 12.03 6.54 -12.45
C ARG A 137 12.08 7.99 -11.94
N HIS A 138 11.61 8.23 -10.73
CA HIS A 138 11.22 9.58 -10.30
C HIS A 138 11.95 10.12 -9.09
N SER A 139 12.70 9.29 -8.35
CA SER A 139 13.44 9.77 -7.19
C SER A 139 14.36 10.93 -7.57
N LYS A 140 14.43 11.99 -6.76
CA LYS A 140 15.37 13.10 -7.02
C LYS A 140 16.80 12.78 -6.59
N GLY A 141 17.03 11.68 -5.88
CA GLY A 141 18.35 11.33 -5.34
C GLY A 141 18.81 12.27 -4.23
N VAL A 142 17.88 12.90 -3.51
CA VAL A 142 18.22 13.82 -2.42
C VAL A 142 18.81 13.00 -1.27
N PRO A 143 20.01 13.33 -0.78
CA PRO A 143 20.60 12.61 0.34
C PRO A 143 19.74 12.71 1.60
N VAL A 144 19.67 11.62 2.35
CA VAL A 144 18.99 11.55 3.66
C VAL A 144 19.53 12.65 4.58
N SER A 145 18.62 13.39 5.22
CA SER A 145 18.97 14.54 6.06
C SER A 145 19.24 14.18 7.52
N GLY A 146 18.64 13.09 8.02
CA GLY A 146 18.59 12.72 9.43
C GLY A 146 17.48 13.45 10.22
N ASN A 147 16.73 14.35 9.58
CA ASN A 147 15.61 15.05 10.22
C ASN A 147 14.34 14.22 10.06
N TRP A 148 13.72 13.87 11.18
CA TRP A 148 12.54 13.02 11.22
C TRP A 148 11.25 13.83 11.27
N ILE A 149 10.32 13.51 10.39
CA ILE A 149 8.98 14.11 10.30
C ILE A 149 7.90 13.03 10.32
N THR A 150 6.68 13.42 10.66
CA THR A 150 5.52 12.53 10.64
C THR A 150 4.93 12.41 9.23
N PHE A 151 4.09 11.39 9.01
CA PHE A 151 3.37 11.24 7.74
C PHE A 151 2.55 12.49 7.36
N ARG A 152 2.01 13.23 8.35
CA ARG A 152 1.24 14.45 8.13
C ARG A 152 2.06 15.55 7.45
N GLU A 153 3.37 15.57 7.68
CA GLU A 153 4.26 16.63 7.20
C GLU A 153 4.79 16.36 5.78
N LEU A 154 4.65 15.12 5.28
CA LEU A 154 4.93 14.80 3.88
C LEU A 154 3.96 15.53 2.96
N LYS A 155 4.42 15.91 1.76
CA LYS A 155 3.58 16.46 0.71
C LYS A 155 2.44 15.50 0.36
N GLY A 156 1.19 15.92 0.54
CA GLY A 156 0.00 15.08 0.32
C GLY A 156 -0.29 14.08 1.46
N GLY A 157 0.40 14.21 2.60
CA GLY A 157 0.21 13.41 3.80
C GLY A 157 -1.13 13.64 4.52
N PRO A 158 -1.56 14.90 4.75
CA PRO A 158 -2.80 15.19 5.49
C PRO A 158 -4.05 14.50 4.91
N GLU A 159 -4.14 14.39 3.58
CA GLU A 159 -5.26 13.80 2.85
C GLU A 159 -5.40 12.29 3.10
N ARG A 160 -4.29 11.61 3.41
CA ARG A 160 -4.22 10.16 3.62
C ARG A 160 -4.00 9.77 5.08
N LEU A 161 -3.75 10.73 5.97
CA LEU A 161 -3.32 10.48 7.36
C LEU A 161 -4.23 9.48 8.09
N ASN A 162 -5.55 9.67 8.06
CA ASN A 162 -6.49 8.76 8.74
C ASN A 162 -6.42 7.32 8.21
N HIS A 163 -6.16 7.16 6.90
CA HIS A 163 -6.02 5.84 6.31
C HIS A 163 -4.67 5.22 6.66
N PHE A 164 -3.59 6.01 6.61
CA PHE A 164 -2.25 5.61 7.05
C PHE A 164 -2.25 5.10 8.50
N GLN A 165 -2.81 5.86 9.43
CA GLN A 165 -2.88 5.47 10.85
C GLN A 165 -3.62 4.15 11.04
N ARG A 166 -4.73 3.94 10.32
CA ARG A 166 -5.54 2.71 10.42
C ARG A 166 -4.92 1.49 9.76
N THR A 167 -4.10 1.67 8.72
CA THR A 167 -3.56 0.56 7.90
C THR A 167 -2.10 0.25 8.19
N CYS A 168 -1.36 1.21 8.73
CA CYS A 168 0.06 1.08 9.06
C CYS A 168 0.30 1.12 10.58
N GLU A 169 0.04 2.26 11.23
CA GLU A 169 0.38 2.44 12.66
C GLU A 169 -0.44 1.53 13.57
N THR A 170 -1.77 1.48 13.43
CA THR A 170 -2.65 0.70 14.31
C THR A 170 -2.36 -0.80 14.25
N PRO A 171 -2.22 -1.44 13.07
CA PRO A 171 -1.89 -2.85 13.02
C PRO A 171 -0.48 -3.17 13.54
N LEU A 172 0.50 -2.29 13.31
CA LEU A 172 1.83 -2.46 13.88
C LEU A 172 1.82 -2.34 15.39
N LYS A 173 1.08 -1.36 15.93
CA LYS A 173 0.88 -1.20 17.37
C LYS A 173 0.30 -2.48 17.97
N GLN A 174 -0.71 -3.07 17.33
CA GLN A 174 -1.30 -4.34 17.79
C GLN A 174 -0.30 -5.50 17.78
N ILE A 175 0.62 -5.54 16.82
CA ILE A 175 1.70 -6.54 16.78
C ILE A 175 2.69 -6.28 17.92
N ALA A 176 3.12 -5.03 18.11
CA ALA A 176 4.03 -4.64 19.18
C ALA A 176 3.43 -4.91 20.57
N ASP A 177 2.17 -4.53 20.81
CA ASP A 177 1.46 -4.80 22.07
C ASP A 177 1.35 -6.30 22.39
N ALA A 178 1.17 -7.12 21.35
CA ALA A 178 1.04 -8.56 21.53
C ALA A 178 2.39 -9.28 21.67
N TYR A 179 3.43 -8.77 21.00
CA TYR A 179 4.76 -9.38 20.95
C TYR A 179 5.88 -8.32 20.82
N PRO A 180 6.24 -7.59 21.89
CA PRO A 180 7.22 -6.51 21.81
C PRO A 180 8.59 -6.95 21.28
N GLU A 181 9.11 -8.07 21.80
CA GLU A 181 10.40 -8.63 21.37
C GLU A 181 10.36 -9.11 19.91
N LEU A 182 9.33 -9.87 19.53
CA LEU A 182 9.14 -10.33 18.14
C LEU A 182 9.00 -9.15 17.18
N PHE A 183 8.36 -8.06 17.60
CA PHE A 183 8.24 -6.85 16.78
C PHE A 183 9.61 -6.24 16.50
N SER A 184 10.49 -6.16 17.50
CA SER A 184 11.87 -5.71 17.32
C SER A 184 12.65 -6.68 16.42
N ASP A 185 12.62 -7.98 16.71
CA ASP A 185 13.30 -9.01 15.92
C ASP A 185 12.86 -9.02 14.46
N MET A 186 11.55 -8.85 14.22
CA MET A 186 11.00 -8.78 12.88
C MET A 186 11.58 -7.61 12.10
N LEU A 187 11.70 -6.44 12.72
CA LEU A 187 12.31 -5.29 12.04
C LEU A 187 13.80 -5.52 11.77
N GLU A 188 14.53 -6.16 12.69
CA GLU A 188 15.94 -6.53 12.53
C GLU A 188 16.16 -7.56 11.40
N ILE A 189 15.26 -8.54 11.23
CA ILE A 189 15.30 -9.52 10.11
C ILE A 189 15.31 -8.81 8.75
N PHE A 190 14.63 -7.67 8.63
CA PHE A 190 14.59 -6.85 7.42
C PHE A 190 15.70 -5.78 7.39
N ALA A 191 16.82 -6.07 8.05
CA ALA A 191 17.98 -5.19 8.21
C ALA A 191 17.65 -3.85 8.88
N GLY A 192 16.60 -3.82 9.70
CA GLY A 192 16.35 -2.74 10.63
C GLY A 192 17.46 -2.64 11.66
N ARG A 193 17.77 -1.42 12.10
CA ARG A 193 18.78 -1.17 13.14
C ARG A 193 18.14 -0.42 14.28
N ARG A 194 18.33 -0.92 15.50
CA ARG A 194 18.00 -0.16 16.71
C ARG A 194 18.81 1.15 16.71
N THR A 195 18.15 2.24 17.09
CA THR A 195 18.80 3.54 17.22
C THR A 195 18.65 4.05 18.65
N GLU A 196 19.77 4.21 19.33
CA GLU A 196 19.82 4.80 20.68
C GLU A 196 19.98 6.34 20.63
N HIS A 197 20.19 6.90 19.42
CA HIS A 197 20.60 8.29 19.23
C HIS A 197 19.55 9.15 18.50
N SER A 198 18.30 8.68 18.43
CA SER A 198 17.21 9.54 17.95
C SER A 198 16.82 10.52 19.05
N HIS A 199 16.50 11.77 18.69
CA HIS A 199 15.93 12.76 19.62
C HIS A 199 14.49 12.42 20.05
N ILE A 200 13.95 11.29 19.58
CA ILE A 200 12.64 10.76 19.93
C ILE A 200 12.83 9.72 21.02
N ASN A 201 12.31 10.01 22.21
CA ASN A 201 12.43 9.16 23.38
C ASN A 201 11.33 8.10 23.38
N SER A 202 11.59 6.90 22.85
CA SER A 202 10.66 5.75 22.78
C SER A 202 11.33 4.48 23.31
N ASP A 203 10.56 3.55 23.88
CA ASP A 203 11.07 2.29 24.43
C ASP A 203 11.72 1.40 23.36
N ILE A 204 11.10 1.34 22.17
CA ILE A 204 11.66 0.65 21.00
C ILE A 204 11.72 1.65 19.85
N SER A 205 12.93 1.89 19.33
CA SER A 205 13.16 2.68 18.11
C SER A 205 14.00 1.91 17.11
N VAL A 206 13.43 1.63 15.94
CA VAL A 206 14.10 0.88 14.87
C VAL A 206 13.99 1.63 13.55
N VAL A 207 15.13 1.84 12.90
CA VAL A 207 15.19 2.42 11.55
C VAL A 207 15.35 1.29 10.53
N LEU A 208 14.44 1.25 9.56
CA LEU A 208 14.49 0.33 8.43
C LEU A 208 14.67 1.15 7.15
N HIS A 209 15.38 0.58 6.18
CA HIS A 209 15.53 1.17 4.85
C HIS A 209 14.73 0.36 3.83
N PRO A 210 13.42 0.62 3.64
CA PRO A 210 12.66 -0.01 2.57
C PRO A 210 13.32 0.18 1.20
N LEU A 211 13.89 1.37 0.98
CA LEU A 211 14.69 1.74 -0.19
C LEU A 211 15.93 2.54 0.28
N PRO A 212 17.00 2.64 -0.54
CA PRO A 212 18.27 3.24 -0.10
C PRO A 212 18.15 4.65 0.48
N LEU A 213 17.39 5.54 -0.18
CA LEU A 213 17.17 6.94 0.23
C LEU A 213 15.82 7.17 0.92
N LEU A 214 15.23 6.11 1.48
CA LEU A 214 13.97 6.19 2.21
C LEU A 214 14.12 5.45 3.55
N PRO A 215 14.83 6.01 4.53
CA PRO A 215 14.80 5.45 5.87
C PRO A 215 13.46 5.77 6.54
N VAL A 216 12.92 4.79 7.24
CA VAL A 216 11.66 4.87 8.00
C VAL A 216 11.92 4.40 9.42
N MET A 217 11.58 5.22 10.39
CA MET A 217 11.77 4.92 11.81
C MET A 217 10.43 4.52 12.43
N PHE A 218 10.44 3.40 13.14
CA PHE A 218 9.30 2.88 13.87
C PHE A 218 9.58 3.07 15.36
N CYS A 219 8.74 3.84 16.03
CA CYS A 219 8.84 4.12 17.47
C CYS A 219 7.63 3.54 18.18
N TYR A 220 7.88 2.74 19.21
CA TYR A 220 6.86 2.17 20.09
C TYR A 220 7.12 2.61 21.53
N TRP A 221 6.04 3.02 22.19
CA TRP A 221 6.00 3.31 23.62
C TRP A 221 5.13 2.26 24.31
N GLU A 222 5.69 1.65 25.33
CA GLU A 222 4.99 0.72 26.20
C GLU A 222 3.85 1.43 26.96
N PRO A 223 2.84 0.68 27.43
CA PRO A 223 1.81 1.26 28.27
C PRO A 223 2.41 1.69 29.62
N GLU A 224 2.08 2.90 30.07
CA GLU A 224 2.46 3.45 31.37
C GLU A 224 1.22 3.64 32.26
N GLU A 225 1.40 3.96 33.54
CA GLU A 225 0.28 4.15 34.47
C GLU A 225 -0.75 5.17 33.93
N GLY A 226 -1.95 4.68 33.61
CA GLY A 226 -3.05 5.48 33.09
C GLY A 226 -2.95 5.87 31.61
N MET A 227 -1.91 5.44 30.89
CA MET A 227 -1.73 5.69 29.46
C MET A 227 -1.56 4.37 28.68
N GLY A 228 -2.35 4.19 27.63
CA GLY A 228 -2.15 3.07 26.72
C GLY A 228 -0.84 3.23 25.93
N SER A 229 -0.31 2.13 25.41
CA SER A 229 0.83 2.16 24.50
C SER A 229 0.56 3.03 23.26
N SER A 230 1.62 3.42 22.56
CA SER A 230 1.52 4.14 21.30
C SER A 230 2.57 3.67 20.29
N LEU A 231 2.28 3.84 19.00
CA LEU A 231 3.23 3.57 17.93
C LEU A 231 3.14 4.67 16.89
N HIS A 232 4.30 5.22 16.52
CA HIS A 232 4.41 6.25 15.50
C HIS A 232 5.48 5.89 14.48
N ILE A 233 5.20 6.23 13.22
CA ILE A 233 6.12 6.03 12.11
C ILE A 233 6.63 7.39 11.63
N TYR A 234 7.94 7.54 11.61
CA TYR A 234 8.63 8.73 11.16
C TYR A 234 9.39 8.48 9.86
N PHE A 235 9.53 9.54 9.08
CA PHE A 235 10.16 9.55 7.78
C PHE A 235 11.27 10.59 7.79
N ASP A 236 12.34 10.37 7.04
CA ASP A 236 13.28 11.45 6.77
C ASP A 236 12.57 12.57 5.99
N GLN A 237 12.88 13.83 6.30
CA GLN A 237 12.29 15.00 5.64
C GLN A 237 12.46 15.00 4.11
N THR A 238 13.40 14.22 3.58
CA THR A 238 13.63 14.07 2.13
C THR A 238 12.79 12.97 1.47
N ALA A 239 11.98 12.23 2.23
CA ALA A 239 11.22 11.07 1.75
C ALA A 239 10.35 11.38 0.53
N ASP A 240 9.54 12.45 0.58
CA ASP A 240 8.62 12.84 -0.49
C ASP A 240 9.30 13.48 -1.72
N GLN A 241 10.61 13.74 -1.63
CA GLN A 241 11.46 14.15 -2.76
C GLN A 241 12.04 12.93 -3.48
N ASN A 242 12.14 11.80 -2.77
CA ASN A 242 12.72 10.57 -3.29
C ASN A 242 11.67 9.53 -3.68
N LEU A 243 10.47 9.58 -3.11
CA LEU A 243 9.35 8.71 -3.47
C LEU A 243 8.03 9.43 -3.20
N ASP A 244 7.06 9.35 -4.10
CA ASP A 244 5.77 10.00 -3.88
C ASP A 244 5.01 9.37 -2.68
N THR A 245 4.21 10.18 -2.00
CA THR A 245 3.51 9.79 -0.77
C THR A 245 2.56 8.61 -0.94
N GLU A 246 1.96 8.43 -2.12
CA GLU A 246 1.12 7.26 -2.41
C GLU A 246 1.97 5.98 -2.50
N SER A 247 3.13 6.04 -3.14
CA SER A 247 4.09 4.94 -3.17
C SER A 247 4.68 4.63 -1.78
N ILE A 248 4.99 5.65 -0.96
CA ILE A 248 5.41 5.46 0.44
C ILE A 248 4.31 4.74 1.23
N TYR A 249 3.07 5.21 1.10
CA TYR A 249 1.89 4.63 1.73
C TYR A 249 1.68 3.15 1.34
N ASN A 250 1.75 2.85 0.03
CA ASN A 250 1.57 1.50 -0.49
C ASN A 250 2.69 0.56 -0.03
N LEU A 251 3.95 1.03 -0.08
CA LEU A 251 5.10 0.26 0.37
C LEU A 251 4.95 -0.16 1.84
N LEU A 252 4.65 0.79 2.71
CA LEU A 252 4.44 0.51 4.13
C LEU A 252 3.23 -0.38 4.38
N THR A 253 2.12 -0.16 3.67
CA THR A 253 0.94 -1.05 3.78
C THR A 253 1.29 -2.49 3.40
N GLY A 254 2.09 -2.70 2.34
CA GLY A 254 2.60 -4.01 1.95
C GLY A 254 3.47 -4.65 3.03
N MET A 255 4.37 -3.87 3.63
CA MET A 255 5.23 -4.32 4.73
C MET A 255 4.41 -4.73 5.96
N VAL A 256 3.44 -3.91 6.38
CA VAL A 256 2.60 -4.20 7.55
C VAL A 256 1.77 -5.46 7.33
N LYS A 257 1.23 -5.68 6.13
CA LYS A 257 0.56 -6.94 5.77
C LYS A 257 1.48 -8.14 5.89
N MET A 258 2.73 -8.01 5.42
CA MET A 258 3.75 -9.05 5.55
C MET A 258 4.08 -9.33 7.02
N PHE A 259 4.29 -8.29 7.83
CA PHE A 259 4.57 -8.41 9.25
C PHE A 259 3.42 -9.09 10.00
N ALA A 260 2.18 -8.67 9.76
CA ALA A 260 1.00 -9.30 10.34
C ALA A 260 0.90 -10.80 9.97
N LYS A 261 1.30 -11.18 8.76
CA LYS A 261 1.33 -12.60 8.33
C LYS A 261 2.41 -13.40 9.05
N ILE A 262 3.60 -12.82 9.27
CA ILE A 262 4.69 -13.44 10.02
C ILE A 262 4.28 -13.62 11.50
N ALA A 263 3.75 -12.58 12.13
CA ALA A 263 3.29 -12.64 13.53
C ALA A 263 2.21 -13.72 13.75
N ARG A 264 1.30 -13.92 12.80
CA ARG A 264 0.28 -14.98 12.89
C ARG A 264 0.85 -16.40 12.79
N ARG A 265 1.90 -16.62 11.99
CA ARG A 265 2.51 -17.94 11.81
C ARG A 265 3.26 -18.38 13.07
N ASN A 266 3.97 -17.46 13.71
CA ASN A 266 4.65 -17.71 15.00
C ASN A 266 3.67 -17.88 16.19
N ARG A 267 2.35 -17.77 15.95
CA ARG A 267 1.30 -18.00 16.95
C ARG A 267 0.80 -19.45 16.97
N SER A 268 1.23 -20.27 16.01
CA SER A 268 0.77 -21.65 15.80
C SER A 268 1.79 -22.71 16.23
N GLU A 269 2.87 -22.29 16.88
CA GLU A 269 3.85 -23.12 17.59
C GLU A 269 3.79 -22.79 19.08
#